data_AF-A4JUC3-F1
#
_entry.id   AF-A4JUC3-F1
#
_cell.length_a   1.000
_cell.length_b   1.000
_cell.length_c   1.000
_cell.angle_alpha   90.00
_cell.angle_beta   90.00
_cell.angle_gamma   90.00
#
_symmetry.space_group_name_H-M   'P 1'
#
loop_
_entity.id
_entity.type
_entity.pdbx_description
1 polymer ?
#
loop_
_entity_poly.entity_id
_entity_poly.type
_entity_poly.pdbx_seq_one_letter_code
_entity_poly.pdbx_strand_id
1 'polypeptide(L)'
;MNVKGGFEILRSAVDGVTADLGGSQVMRLVVAKSAHDLLRTYTEASFNLEDRREMLQSYYLFATYEAFERASTELRRIFSLEGLSPVIALSGPYQGGKLVLRDCALRFETGSGGFALALAHQERHSEKWRVFLTTGGEAIADRYGKKPSVGTSYAKSLDGVLRSFRRLAEEVFRTEVLPSPAAE
;
A
#
# COMPACT_ATOMS: atom_id res chain seq x y z
N MET A 1 -3.55 18.56 25.59
CA MET A 1 -3.12 17.58 24.57
C MET A 1 -2.45 18.34 23.44
N ASN A 2 -1.20 18.03 23.07
CA ASN A 2 -0.45 18.84 22.10
C ASN A 2 -0.60 18.29 20.66
N VAL A 3 -1.65 18.72 19.95
CA VAL A 3 -1.92 18.36 18.55
C VAL A 3 -0.73 18.67 17.63
N LYS A 4 -0.02 19.77 17.89
CA LYS A 4 1.19 20.14 17.15
C LYS A 4 2.27 19.07 17.26
N GLY A 5 2.51 18.54 18.46
CA GLY A 5 3.46 17.44 18.66
C GLY A 5 3.06 16.16 17.93
N GLY A 6 1.76 15.83 17.91
CA GLY A 6 1.24 14.68 17.15
C GLY A 6 1.45 14.84 15.64
N PHE A 7 1.14 16.03 15.10
CA PHE A 7 1.38 16.34 13.70
C PHE A 7 2.86 16.24 13.32
N GLU A 8 3.76 16.76 14.15
CA GLU A 8 5.21 16.70 13.92
C GLU A 8 5.71 15.25 13.86
N ILE A 9 5.23 14.37 14.75
CA ILE A 9 5.56 12.93 14.74
C ILE A 9 5.11 12.26 13.44
N LEU A 10 3.86 12.49 13.03
CA LEU A 10 3.33 11.89 11.80
C LEU A 10 4.05 12.40 10.56
N ARG A 11 4.35 13.71 10.51
CA ARG A 11 5.14 14.30 9.42
C ARG A 11 6.52 13.67 9.33
N SER A 12 7.23 13.54 10.45
CA SER A 12 8.55 12.88 10.48
C SER A 12 8.49 11.42 10.06
N ALA A 13 7.41 10.69 10.38
CA ALA A 13 7.20 9.33 9.90
C ALA A 13 6.97 9.29 8.38
N VAL A 14 6.15 10.19 7.83
CA VAL A 14 5.92 10.30 6.38
C VAL A 14 7.22 10.59 5.65
N ASP A 15 8.02 11.54 6.13
CA ASP A 15 9.30 11.91 5.52
C ASP A 15 10.30 10.75 5.58
N GLY A 16 10.41 10.08 6.74
CA GLY A 16 11.30 8.94 6.93
C GLY A 16 10.94 7.77 6.01
N VAL A 17 9.68 7.33 6.03
CA VAL A 17 9.22 6.23 5.17
C VAL A 17 9.35 6.59 3.68
N THR A 18 9.11 7.85 3.30
CA THR A 18 9.32 8.29 1.93
C THR A 18 10.79 8.16 1.52
N ALA A 19 11.72 8.50 2.40
CA ALA A 19 13.16 8.35 2.16
C ALA A 19 13.54 6.86 2.03
N ASP A 20 13.02 6.00 2.90
CA ASP A 20 13.25 4.55 2.84
C ASP A 20 12.76 3.94 1.51
N LEU A 21 11.72 4.52 0.91
CA LEU A 21 11.18 4.14 -0.40
C LEU A 21 11.89 4.80 -1.59
N GLY A 22 13.05 5.43 -1.39
CA GLY A 22 13.85 6.05 -2.45
C GLY A 22 13.49 7.51 -2.75
N GLY A 23 12.63 8.13 -1.96
CA GLY A 23 12.45 9.59 -1.93
C GLY A 23 11.67 10.21 -3.09
N SER A 24 11.13 9.43 -4.02
CA SER A 24 10.43 9.98 -5.19
C SER A 24 9.12 10.69 -4.81
N GLN A 25 8.69 11.65 -5.63
CA GLN A 25 7.42 12.37 -5.40
C GLN A 25 6.21 11.42 -5.43
N VAL A 26 6.33 10.28 -6.11
CA VAL A 26 5.30 9.23 -6.16
C VAL A 26 5.19 8.55 -4.81
N MET A 27 6.32 8.15 -4.22
CA MET A 27 6.34 7.49 -2.92
C MET A 27 5.85 8.45 -1.83
N ARG A 28 6.20 9.74 -1.92
CA ARG A 28 5.64 10.75 -1.03
C ARG A 28 4.11 10.77 -1.05
N LEU A 29 3.49 10.72 -2.23
CA LEU A 29 2.02 10.69 -2.33
C LEU A 29 1.43 9.40 -1.75
N VAL A 30 2.03 8.25 -2.05
CA VAL A 30 1.60 6.96 -1.52
C VAL A 30 1.63 6.97 0.00
N VAL A 31 2.75 7.37 0.59
CA VAL A 31 2.93 7.42 2.04
C VAL A 31 1.98 8.44 2.68
N ALA A 32 1.81 9.62 2.07
CA ALA A 32 0.89 10.63 2.56
C ALA A 32 -0.58 10.16 2.53
N LYS A 33 -1.00 9.44 1.49
CA LYS A 33 -2.35 8.87 1.40
C LYS A 33 -2.56 7.79 2.47
N SER A 34 -1.61 6.89 2.66
CA SER A 34 -1.67 5.89 3.74
C SER A 34 -1.72 6.54 5.12
N ALA A 35 -0.94 7.59 5.36
CA ALA A 35 -0.96 8.35 6.62
C ALA A 35 -2.31 9.03 6.85
N HIS A 36 -2.91 9.61 5.81
CA HIS A 36 -4.24 10.20 5.82
C HIS A 36 -5.31 9.15 6.21
N ASP A 37 -5.31 8.00 5.54
CA ASP A 37 -6.28 6.91 5.79
C ASP A 37 -6.16 6.33 7.20
N LEU A 38 -4.93 6.15 7.70
CA LEU A 38 -4.68 5.69 9.07
C LEU A 38 -5.18 6.70 10.11
N LEU A 39 -4.82 7.98 9.94
CA LEU A 39 -5.23 9.02 10.87
C LEU A 39 -6.76 9.16 10.92
N ARG A 40 -7.41 9.11 9.74
CA ARG A 40 -8.87 9.11 9.63
C ARG A 40 -9.46 7.92 10.40
N THR A 41 -8.97 6.71 10.14
CA THR A 41 -9.43 5.47 10.79
C THR A 41 -9.34 5.54 12.32
N TYR A 42 -8.18 5.97 12.86
CA TYR A 42 -7.99 6.03 14.30
C TYR A 42 -8.76 7.17 14.97
N THR A 43 -8.96 8.27 14.25
CA THR A 43 -9.81 9.37 14.72
C THR A 43 -11.27 8.90 14.77
N GLU A 44 -11.80 8.33 13.69
CA GLU A 44 -13.17 7.82 13.62
C GLU A 44 -13.45 6.72 14.66
N ALA A 45 -12.46 5.87 14.97
CA ALA A 45 -12.57 4.84 16.00
C ALA A 45 -12.74 5.43 17.41
N SER A 46 -12.30 6.66 17.63
CA SER A 46 -12.44 7.38 18.90
C SER A 46 -13.80 8.07 19.04
N PHE A 47 -14.59 8.16 17.96
CA PHE A 47 -15.96 8.71 17.96
C PHE A 47 -17.02 7.60 18.00
N ASN A 48 -17.98 7.76 18.91
CA ASN A 48 -19.18 6.91 18.97
C ASN A 48 -19.97 6.99 17.65
N LEU A 49 -20.62 5.88 17.29
CA LEU A 49 -21.19 5.62 15.96
C LEU A 49 -22.28 6.61 15.50
N GLU A 50 -22.93 7.34 16.40
CA GLU A 50 -24.10 8.17 16.09
C GLU A 50 -23.75 9.54 15.47
N ASP A 51 -22.57 10.12 15.75
CA ASP A 51 -22.14 11.44 15.23
C ASP A 51 -21.34 11.38 13.92
N ARG A 52 -21.20 10.19 13.32
CA ARG A 52 -20.21 9.94 12.26
C ARG A 52 -20.49 10.63 10.93
N ARG A 53 -21.74 10.93 10.56
CA ARG A 53 -22.04 11.36 9.18
C ARG A 53 -21.67 12.81 8.85
N GLU A 54 -21.65 13.70 9.84
CA GLU A 54 -21.39 15.13 9.60
C GLU A 54 -19.94 15.55 9.93
N MET A 55 -19.22 14.77 10.76
CA MET A 55 -17.84 15.09 11.18
C MET A 55 -16.74 14.58 10.23
N LEU A 56 -17.08 13.78 9.22
CA LEU A 56 -16.14 13.07 8.34
C LEU A 56 -15.18 13.98 7.55
N GLN A 57 -15.54 15.24 7.33
CA GLN A 57 -14.67 16.19 6.60
C GLN A 57 -13.69 16.94 7.52
N SER A 58 -13.91 16.92 8.84
CA SER A 58 -13.14 17.70 9.81
C SER A 58 -12.34 16.85 10.79
N TYR A 59 -12.15 15.56 10.51
CA TYR A 59 -11.48 14.62 11.43
C TYR A 59 -10.09 15.10 11.89
N TYR A 60 -9.36 15.87 11.07
CA TYR A 60 -8.09 16.49 11.48
C TYR A 60 -8.20 17.43 12.69
N LEU A 61 -9.34 18.13 12.84
CA LEU A 61 -9.61 19.00 13.99
C LEU A 61 -9.87 18.20 15.27
N PHE A 62 -10.21 16.94 15.11
CA PHE A 62 -10.61 16.03 16.18
C PHE A 62 -9.54 14.97 16.48
N ALA A 63 -8.45 14.94 15.72
CA ALA A 63 -7.38 13.99 15.88
C ALA A 63 -6.65 14.22 17.21
N THR A 64 -6.62 13.19 18.05
CA THR A 64 -5.91 13.19 19.32
C THR A 64 -4.43 12.90 19.10
N TYR A 65 -3.56 13.30 20.06
CA TYR A 65 -2.14 12.95 20.02
C TYR A 65 -1.92 11.44 19.87
N GLU A 66 -2.71 10.62 20.57
CA GLU A 66 -2.66 9.16 20.48
C GLU A 66 -3.03 8.64 19.08
N ALA A 67 -4.00 9.26 18.40
CA ALA A 67 -4.33 8.90 17.01
C ALA A 67 -3.14 9.18 16.07
N PHE A 68 -2.41 10.27 16.27
CA PHE A 68 -1.18 10.57 15.51
C PHE A 68 -0.07 9.55 15.79
N GLU A 69 0.16 9.19 17.06
CA GLU A 69 1.18 8.19 17.42
C GLU A 69 0.86 6.81 16.84
N ARG A 70 -0.40 6.37 16.95
CA ARG A 70 -0.86 5.11 16.37
C ARG A 70 -0.73 5.11 14.85
N ALA A 71 -1.17 6.18 14.18
CA ALA A 71 -1.00 6.34 12.74
C ALA A 71 0.48 6.29 12.32
N SER A 72 1.36 6.97 13.05
CA SER A 72 2.81 6.99 12.79
C SER A 72 3.44 5.60 12.93
N THR A 73 3.10 4.88 14.00
CA THR A 73 3.60 3.52 14.28
C THR A 73 3.14 2.54 13.20
N GLU A 74 1.84 2.57 12.89
CA GLU A 74 1.25 1.68 11.90
C GLU A 74 1.75 1.98 10.48
N LEU A 75 2.00 3.26 10.16
CA LEU A 75 2.61 3.65 8.90
C LEU A 75 3.97 2.96 8.72
N ARG A 76 4.86 3.04 9.71
CA ARG A 76 6.16 2.35 9.65
C ARG A 76 6.01 0.84 9.49
N ARG A 77 5.05 0.23 10.18
CA ARG A 77 4.77 -1.20 10.10
C ARG A 77 4.33 -1.63 8.69
N ILE A 78 3.42 -0.88 8.06
CA ILE A 78 2.89 -1.18 6.72
C ILE A 78 3.99 -1.16 5.66
N PHE A 79 4.93 -0.21 5.79
CA PHE A 79 6.02 -0.02 4.82
C PHE A 79 7.31 -0.78 5.18
N SER A 80 7.29 -1.55 6.28
CA SER A 80 8.42 -2.38 6.71
C SER A 80 8.60 -3.60 5.80
N LEU A 81 9.85 -4.08 5.73
CA LEU A 81 10.21 -5.35 5.11
C LEU A 81 10.22 -6.52 6.11
N GLU A 82 9.99 -6.25 7.40
CA GLU A 82 9.98 -7.26 8.45
C GLU A 82 8.81 -8.24 8.28
N GLY A 83 9.09 -9.54 8.48
CA GLY A 83 8.06 -10.59 8.45
C GLY A 83 7.50 -10.90 7.05
N LEU A 84 8.12 -10.42 5.97
CA LEU A 84 7.68 -10.71 4.60
C LEU A 84 8.06 -12.13 4.16
N SER A 85 7.12 -12.84 3.54
CA SER A 85 7.34 -14.13 2.87
C SER A 85 8.44 -14.04 1.80
N PRO A 86 9.15 -15.13 1.46
CA PRO A 86 10.17 -15.13 0.41
C PRO A 86 9.65 -14.64 -0.95
N VAL A 87 10.55 -14.09 -1.78
CA VAL A 87 10.22 -13.67 -3.16
C VAL A 87 9.95 -14.92 -4.01
N ILE A 88 8.80 -14.95 -4.68
CA ILE A 88 8.37 -16.08 -5.52
C ILE A 88 8.57 -15.83 -7.01
N ALA A 89 8.64 -14.57 -7.43
CA ALA A 89 9.03 -14.20 -8.79
C ALA A 89 9.70 -12.82 -8.83
N LEU A 90 10.67 -12.70 -9.73
CA LEU A 90 11.70 -11.66 -9.75
C LEU A 90 11.30 -10.38 -10.49
N SER A 91 12.16 -9.38 -10.32
CA SER A 91 11.77 -7.98 -10.26
C SER A 91 12.19 -7.12 -11.43
N GLY A 92 11.28 -6.26 -11.90
CA GLY A 92 11.63 -5.16 -12.78
C GLY A 92 12.02 -3.90 -12.00
N PRO A 93 13.00 -3.09 -12.44
CA PRO A 93 13.31 -1.81 -11.82
C PRO A 93 12.14 -0.83 -11.98
N TYR A 94 11.83 -0.08 -10.93
CA TYR A 94 10.79 0.95 -10.96
C TYR A 94 11.15 2.08 -10.00
N GLN A 95 11.25 3.32 -10.49
CA GLN A 95 11.33 4.55 -9.65
C GLN A 95 12.33 4.50 -8.47
N GLY A 96 13.52 3.94 -8.68
CA GLY A 96 14.57 3.83 -7.63
C GLY A 96 14.43 2.62 -6.70
N GLY A 97 13.44 1.76 -6.93
CA GLY A 97 13.28 0.46 -6.30
C GLY A 97 13.01 -0.64 -7.32
N LYS A 98 12.31 -1.68 -6.89
CA LYS A 98 11.98 -2.85 -7.72
C LYS A 98 10.56 -3.35 -7.44
N LEU A 99 9.92 -3.89 -8.48
CA LEU A 99 8.63 -4.56 -8.36
C LEU A 99 8.84 -6.06 -8.13
N VAL A 100 8.43 -6.60 -6.99
CA VAL A 100 8.59 -8.02 -6.67
C VAL A 100 7.24 -8.71 -6.52
N LEU A 101 7.22 -10.02 -6.76
CA LEU A 101 6.10 -10.88 -6.40
C LEU A 101 6.48 -11.69 -5.17
N ARG A 102 5.67 -11.56 -4.11
CA ARG A 102 5.74 -12.34 -2.87
C ARG A 102 4.36 -12.86 -2.58
N ASP A 103 4.22 -14.14 -2.22
CA ASP A 103 3.00 -14.75 -1.67
C ASP A 103 1.69 -13.97 -1.91
N CYS A 104 1.08 -14.19 -3.08
CA CYS A 104 -0.19 -13.57 -3.47
C CYS A 104 -0.19 -12.02 -3.47
N ALA A 105 0.97 -11.36 -3.61
CA ALA A 105 1.10 -9.92 -3.66
C ALA A 105 2.10 -9.44 -4.73
N LEU A 106 1.74 -8.35 -5.41
CA LEU A 106 2.69 -7.52 -6.17
C LEU A 106 3.13 -6.38 -5.26
N ARG A 107 4.44 -6.19 -5.07
CA ARG A 107 5.01 -5.21 -4.16
C ARG A 107 6.03 -4.31 -4.84
N PHE A 108 6.14 -3.08 -4.36
CA PHE A 108 7.30 -2.23 -4.58
C PHE A 108 8.25 -2.37 -3.38
N GLU A 109 9.54 -2.55 -3.62
CA GLU A 109 10.57 -2.68 -2.57
C GLU A 109 11.83 -1.90 -2.91
N THR A 110 12.49 -1.38 -1.87
CA THR A 110 13.86 -0.88 -1.87
C THR A 110 14.74 -1.76 -0.97
N GLY A 111 15.94 -1.31 -0.63
CA GLY A 111 16.76 -1.96 0.41
C GLY A 111 16.24 -1.73 1.84
N SER A 112 15.36 -0.75 2.05
CA SER A 112 15.01 -0.24 3.38
C SER A 112 13.51 -0.26 3.67
N GLY A 113 12.66 -0.34 2.65
CA GLY A 113 11.21 -0.35 2.82
C GLY A 113 10.49 -0.94 1.61
N GLY A 114 9.18 -1.17 1.75
CA GLY A 114 8.36 -1.63 0.65
C GLY A 114 6.89 -1.74 1.00
N PHE A 115 6.03 -1.81 -0.01
CA PHE A 115 4.59 -1.92 0.19
C PHE A 115 3.95 -2.77 -0.90
N ALA A 116 2.81 -3.38 -0.57
CA ALA A 116 2.00 -4.07 -1.56
C ALA A 116 1.30 -3.04 -2.45
N LEU A 117 1.38 -3.25 -3.75
CA LEU A 117 0.64 -2.54 -4.80
C LEU A 117 -0.68 -3.23 -5.07
N ALA A 118 -0.65 -4.56 -5.09
CA ALA A 118 -1.82 -5.39 -5.25
C ALA A 118 -1.72 -6.64 -4.38
N LEU A 119 -2.87 -7.12 -3.95
CA LEU A 119 -3.01 -8.32 -3.14
C LEU A 119 -3.99 -9.26 -3.80
N ALA A 120 -3.81 -10.54 -3.53
CA ALA A 120 -4.74 -11.60 -3.87
C ALA A 120 -5.04 -12.43 -2.64
N HIS A 121 -6.29 -12.81 -2.48
CA HIS A 121 -6.69 -13.81 -1.49
C HIS A 121 -7.69 -14.77 -2.11
N GLN A 122 -7.66 -16.02 -1.66
CA GLN A 122 -8.68 -16.98 -2.02
C GLN A 122 -9.97 -16.66 -1.25
N GLU A 123 -11.10 -16.61 -1.95
CA GLU A 123 -12.39 -16.42 -1.31
C GLU A 123 -12.76 -17.66 -0.49
N ARG A 124 -13.26 -17.45 0.73
CA ARG A 124 -13.74 -18.56 1.57
C ARG A 124 -14.86 -19.28 0.83
N HIS A 125 -14.71 -20.60 0.65
CA HIS A 125 -15.66 -21.49 -0.06
C HIS A 125 -15.68 -21.37 -1.59
N SER A 126 -14.63 -20.82 -2.20
CA SER A 126 -14.49 -20.72 -3.65
C SER A 126 -13.07 -21.08 -4.09
N GLU A 127 -12.92 -21.70 -5.26
CA GLU A 127 -11.60 -21.87 -5.91
C GLU A 127 -11.11 -20.57 -6.57
N LYS A 128 -11.91 -19.50 -6.49
CA LYS A 128 -11.58 -18.20 -7.06
C LYS A 128 -10.70 -17.39 -6.11
N TRP A 129 -9.74 -16.74 -6.73
CA TRP A 129 -8.85 -15.77 -6.13
C TRP A 129 -9.34 -14.37 -6.47
N ARG A 130 -9.53 -13.54 -5.47
CA ARG A 130 -9.84 -12.12 -5.65
C ARG A 130 -8.55 -11.33 -5.68
N VAL A 131 -8.34 -10.57 -6.74
CA VAL A 131 -7.19 -9.67 -6.93
C VAL A 131 -7.68 -8.23 -6.83
N PHE A 132 -7.00 -7.41 -6.03
CA PHE A 132 -7.37 -6.01 -5.80
C PHE A 132 -6.13 -5.14 -5.56
N LEU A 133 -6.25 -3.85 -5.86
CA LEU A 133 -5.25 -2.85 -5.55
C LEU A 133 -5.29 -2.46 -4.08
N THR A 134 -4.12 -2.19 -3.50
CA THR A 134 -4.04 -1.52 -2.20
C THR A 134 -4.19 -0.01 -2.37
N THR A 135 -4.36 0.72 -1.27
CA THR A 135 -4.29 2.19 -1.24
C THR A 135 -3.06 2.74 -1.98
N GLY A 136 -1.89 2.09 -1.81
CA GLY A 136 -0.66 2.49 -2.48
C GLY A 136 -0.68 2.21 -3.98
N GLY A 137 -1.23 1.06 -4.39
CA GLY A 137 -1.43 0.73 -5.80
C GLY A 137 -2.41 1.68 -6.50
N GLU A 138 -3.52 2.02 -5.83
CA GLU A 138 -4.49 3.01 -6.31
C GLU A 138 -3.86 4.39 -6.46
N ALA A 139 -3.08 4.85 -5.48
CA ALA A 139 -2.41 6.15 -5.53
C ALA A 139 -1.45 6.27 -6.73
N ILE A 140 -0.76 5.19 -7.09
CA ILE A 140 0.12 5.18 -8.26
C ILE A 140 -0.70 5.10 -9.55
N ALA A 141 -1.71 4.23 -9.59
CA ALA A 141 -2.59 4.09 -10.75
C ALA A 141 -3.28 5.40 -11.12
N ASP A 142 -3.79 6.13 -10.13
CA ASP A 142 -4.44 7.45 -10.31
C ASP A 142 -3.47 8.50 -10.90
N ARG A 143 -2.16 8.36 -10.65
CA ARG A 143 -1.15 9.33 -11.08
C ARG A 143 -0.54 9.02 -12.45
N TYR A 144 -0.39 7.74 -12.81
CA TYR A 144 0.39 7.32 -14.00
C TYR A 144 -0.41 6.51 -15.03
N GLY A 145 -1.67 6.17 -14.77
CA GLY A 145 -2.47 5.33 -15.67
C GLY A 145 -3.95 5.69 -15.73
N LYS A 146 -4.67 5.05 -16.66
CA LYS A 146 -6.12 4.85 -16.50
C LYS A 146 -6.29 3.96 -15.27
N LYS A 147 -7.24 4.27 -14.37
CA LYS A 147 -7.67 3.34 -13.32
C LYS A 147 -7.86 1.97 -13.98
N PRO A 148 -7.07 0.95 -13.61
CA PRO A 148 -7.22 -0.35 -14.23
C PRO A 148 -8.67 -0.79 -14.02
N SER A 149 -9.28 -1.41 -15.03
CA SER A 149 -10.62 -2.03 -14.91
C SER A 149 -10.70 -3.08 -13.80
N VAL A 150 -9.54 -3.43 -13.26
CA VAL A 150 -9.22 -4.29 -12.14
C VAL A 150 -9.48 -3.58 -10.79
N GLY A 151 -10.63 -2.92 -10.60
CA GLY A 151 -11.06 -2.51 -9.26
C GLY A 151 -11.28 -3.73 -8.35
N THR A 152 -11.59 -4.87 -8.95
CA THR A 152 -11.54 -6.21 -8.38
C THR A 152 -11.57 -7.19 -9.57
N SER A 153 -10.55 -8.02 -9.76
CA SER A 153 -10.61 -9.13 -10.73
C SER A 153 -10.58 -10.48 -10.04
N TYR A 154 -11.03 -11.51 -10.75
CA TYR A 154 -11.05 -12.88 -10.24
C TYR A 154 -10.15 -13.77 -11.10
N ALA A 155 -9.27 -14.51 -10.44
CA ALA A 155 -8.46 -15.55 -11.06
C ALA A 155 -8.96 -16.94 -10.61
N LYS A 156 -8.95 -17.91 -11.52
CA LYS A 156 -9.39 -19.29 -11.24
C LYS A 156 -8.29 -20.18 -10.63
N SER A 157 -7.06 -19.68 -10.55
CA SER A 157 -5.89 -20.40 -10.04
C SER A 157 -4.79 -19.43 -9.62
N LEU A 158 -3.80 -19.92 -8.88
CA LEU A 158 -2.61 -19.16 -8.50
C LEU A 158 -1.82 -18.67 -9.73
N ASP A 159 -1.68 -19.49 -10.77
CA ASP A 159 -1.08 -19.05 -12.04
C ASP A 159 -1.86 -17.90 -12.69
N GLY A 160 -3.19 -17.93 -12.56
CA GLY A 160 -4.06 -16.84 -13.00
C GLY A 160 -3.82 -15.55 -12.21
N VAL A 161 -3.54 -15.65 -10.91
CA VAL A 161 -3.15 -14.52 -10.06
C VAL A 161 -1.81 -13.94 -10.54
N LEU A 162 -0.80 -14.79 -10.75
CA LEU A 162 0.52 -14.36 -11.23
C LEU A 162 0.43 -13.66 -12.58
N ARG A 163 -0.33 -14.21 -13.54
CA ARG A 163 -0.59 -13.55 -14.83
C ARG A 163 -1.29 -12.20 -14.65
N SER A 164 -2.25 -12.11 -13.72
CA SER A 164 -2.96 -10.87 -13.43
C SER A 164 -2.03 -9.80 -12.85
N PHE A 165 -1.11 -10.18 -11.95
CA PHE A 165 -0.12 -9.25 -11.42
C PHE A 165 0.90 -8.80 -12.46
N ARG A 166 1.36 -9.69 -13.34
CA ARG A 166 2.25 -9.30 -14.46
C ARG A 166 1.56 -8.30 -15.38
N ARG A 167 0.31 -8.57 -15.75
CA ARG A 167 -0.50 -7.65 -16.57
C ARG A 167 -0.68 -6.30 -15.88
N LEU A 168 -0.93 -6.30 -14.57
CA LEU A 168 -1.06 -5.08 -13.79
C LEU A 168 0.27 -4.29 -13.75
N ALA A 169 1.40 -4.97 -13.56
CA ALA A 169 2.73 -4.37 -13.60
C ALA A 169 3.00 -3.66 -14.93
N GLU A 170 2.67 -4.33 -16.05
CA GLU A 170 2.82 -3.77 -17.39
C GLU A 170 1.84 -2.61 -17.65
N GLU A 171 0.54 -2.78 -17.37
CA GLU A 171 -0.51 -1.81 -17.68
C GLU A 171 -0.40 -0.53 -16.84
N VAL A 172 -0.14 -0.67 -15.54
CA VAL A 172 -0.18 0.45 -14.57
C VAL A 172 1.20 1.06 -14.37
N PHE A 173 2.24 0.22 -14.31
CA PHE A 173 3.58 0.65 -13.92
C PHE A 173 4.55 0.74 -15.11
N ARG A 174 4.15 0.27 -16.30
CA ARG A 174 4.97 0.23 -17.52
C ARG A 174 6.31 -0.45 -17.31
N THR A 175 6.31 -1.47 -16.46
CA THR A 175 7.50 -2.26 -16.11
C THR A 175 7.21 -3.72 -16.40
N GLU A 176 8.09 -4.35 -17.16
CA GLU A 176 8.05 -5.79 -17.39
C GLU A 176 8.46 -6.54 -16.10
N VAL A 177 7.65 -7.52 -15.70
CA VAL A 177 7.99 -8.43 -14.60
C VAL A 177 8.53 -9.70 -15.22
N LEU A 178 9.86 -9.83 -15.21
CA LEU A 178 10.55 -10.95 -15.84
C LEU A 178 10.27 -12.27 -15.09
N PRO A 179 10.08 -13.39 -15.83
CA PRO A 179 9.99 -14.71 -15.21
C PRO A 179 11.30 -15.05 -14.47
N SER A 180 11.20 -15.81 -13.37
CA SER A 180 12.38 -16.26 -12.64
C SER A 180 13.24 -17.15 -13.54
N PRO A 181 14.59 -17.02 -13.55
CA PRO A 181 15.41 -18.17 -13.88
C PRO A 181 15.06 -19.24 -12.85
N ALA A 182 14.84 -20.48 -13.30
CA ALA A 182 14.58 -21.59 -12.38
C ALA A 182 15.67 -21.60 -11.31
N ALA A 183 15.29 -21.73 -10.04
CA ALA A 183 16.26 -22.04 -9.00
C ALA A 183 16.89 -23.40 -9.36
N GLU A 184 18.16 -23.37 -9.78
CA GLU A 184 19.02 -24.56 -9.77
C GLU A 184 19.25 -25.05 -8.33
#